data_AF-A0A523UD10-F1
#
_entry.id   AF-A0A523UD10-F1
#
_cell.length_a   1.000
_cell.length_b   1.000
_cell.length_c   1.000
_cell.angle_alpha   90.00
_cell.angle_beta   90.00
_cell.angle_gamma   90.00
#
_symmetry.space_group_name_H-M   'P 1'
#
loop_
_entity.id
_entity.type
_entity.pdbx_description
1 polymer ?
#
loop_
_entity_poly.entity_id
_entity_poly.type
_entity_poly.pdbx_seq_one_letter_code
_entity_poly.pdbx_strand_id
1 'polypeptide(L)' 'MGLYGQVKESKWAPLQGRFENAYQTCVGMNIAAGTSEIMRNIIATRGLELPREPR' A
#
# COMPACT_ATOMS: atom_id res chain seq x y z
N MET A 1 -1.68 -2.84 19.85
CA MET A 1 -0.28 -2.34 19.78
C MET A 1 -0.30 -0.85 20.15
N GLY A 2 -0.37 -0.48 21.44
CA GLY A 2 -0.55 0.92 21.86
C GLY A 2 0.64 1.83 21.51
N LEU A 3 1.16 2.61 22.45
CA LEU A 3 2.33 3.48 22.20
C LEU A 3 3.54 2.73 21.61
N TYR A 4 3.72 1.45 21.96
CA TYR A 4 4.79 0.60 21.43
C TYR A 4 4.60 0.16 19.97
N GLY A 5 3.45 0.39 19.34
CA GLY A 5 3.19 -0.04 17.95
C GLY A 5 4.07 0.64 16.91
N GLN A 6 4.67 1.77 17.25
CA GLN A 6 5.55 2.57 16.39
C GLN A 6 7.04 2.23 16.59
N VAL A 7 7.35 1.29 17.50
CA VAL A 7 8.74 0.98 17.85
C VAL A 7 9.31 -0.02 16.86
N LYS A 8 10.30 0.43 16.08
CA LYS A 8 11.00 -0.38 15.07
C LYS A 8 11.89 -1.46 15.68
N GLU A 9 12.83 -1.05 16.52
CA GLU A 9 13.85 -1.93 17.12
C GLU A 9 13.95 -1.67 18.62
N SER A 10 13.56 -2.66 19.42
CA SER A 10 13.67 -2.65 20.89
C SER A 10 13.23 -4.00 21.46
N LYS A 11 13.60 -4.32 22.71
CA LYS A 11 12.99 -5.42 23.47
C LYS A 11 11.48 -5.27 23.65
N TRP A 12 10.98 -4.04 23.51
CA TRP A 12 9.55 -3.71 23.59
C TRP A 12 8.89 -3.60 22.22
N ALA A 13 9.62 -3.82 21.12
CA ALA A 13 9.08 -3.77 19.77
C ALA A 13 8.15 -4.97 19.57
N PRO A 14 6.83 -4.76 19.51
CA PRO A 14 5.92 -5.88 19.43
C PRO A 14 6.02 -6.50 18.02
N LEU A 15 6.07 -7.83 17.96
CA LEU A 15 6.26 -8.58 16.70
C LEU A 15 7.48 -8.08 15.89
N GLN A 16 8.58 -7.75 16.58
CA GLN A 16 9.85 -7.37 15.94
C GLN A 16 9.70 -6.18 14.96
N GLY A 17 8.82 -5.22 15.26
CA GLY A 17 8.64 -4.02 14.42
C GLY A 17 7.94 -4.28 13.08
N ARG A 18 7.31 -5.45 12.88
CA ARG A 18 6.69 -5.85 11.61
C ARG A 18 5.66 -4.85 11.09
N PHE A 19 4.79 -4.35 11.96
CA PHE A 19 3.72 -3.42 11.56
C PHE A 19 4.22 -2.00 11.34
N GLU A 20 5.22 -1.56 12.10
CA GLU A 20 5.88 -0.27 11.87
C GLU A 20 6.55 -0.24 10.50
N ASN A 21 7.32 -1.28 10.16
CA ASN A 21 7.98 -1.40 8.85
C ASN A 21 6.95 -1.49 7.71
N ALA A 22 5.88 -2.25 7.90
CA ALA A 22 4.80 -2.35 6.91
C ALA A 22 4.13 -0.99 6.68
N TYR A 23 3.90 -0.21 7.75
CA TYR A 23 3.30 1.11 7.63
C TYR A 23 4.21 2.12 6.91
N GLN A 24 5.52 2.09 7.17
CA GLN A 24 6.47 2.94 6.44
C GLN A 24 6.54 2.63 4.94
N THR A 25 6.27 1.37 4.55
CA THR A 25 6.39 0.92 3.16
C THR A 25 5.08 0.93 2.38
N CYS A 26 3.92 0.89 3.04
CA CYS A 26 2.62 0.74 2.37
C CYS A 26 2.28 1.88 1.40
N VAL A 27 2.70 3.11 1.69
CA VAL A 27 2.48 4.25 0.77
C VAL A 27 3.23 4.04 -0.54
N GLY A 28 4.47 3.56 -0.48
CA GLY A 28 5.25 3.20 -1.66
C GLY A 28 4.62 2.04 -2.43
N MET A 29 4.03 1.07 -1.73
CA MET A 29 3.34 -0.07 -2.37
C MET A 29 2.14 0.34 -3.23
N ASN A 30 1.47 1.46 -2.93
CA ASN A 30 0.36 1.96 -3.76
C ASN A 30 0.81 2.53 -5.12
N ILE A 31 2.11 2.74 -5.30
CA ILE A 31 2.74 3.35 -6.48
C ILE A 31 3.61 2.32 -7.21
N ALA A 32 4.32 1.49 -6.45
CA ALA A 32 5.24 0.50 -6.97
C ALA A 32 4.55 -0.49 -7.93
N ALA A 33 5.22 -0.83 -9.03
CA ALA A 33 4.73 -1.73 -10.08
C ALA A 33 3.40 -1.32 -10.75
N GLY A 34 3.03 -0.04 -10.64
CA GLY A 34 1.81 0.52 -11.22
C GLY A 34 0.95 1.12 -10.12
N THR A 35 0.61 2.40 -10.26
CA THR A 35 -0.16 3.08 -9.22
C THR A 35 -1.58 2.53 -9.14
N SER A 36 -2.20 2.69 -7.97
CA SER A 36 -3.58 2.26 -7.75
C SER A 36 -4.56 2.92 -8.73
N GLU A 37 -4.31 4.16 -9.16
CA GLU A 37 -5.09 4.85 -10.20
C GLU A 37 -4.99 4.12 -11.55
N ILE A 38 -3.77 3.79 -11.98
CA ILE A 38 -3.55 3.07 -13.24
C ILE A 38 -4.18 1.67 -13.19
N MET A 39 -4.01 0.96 -12.07
CA MET A 39 -4.60 -0.38 -11.91
C MET A 39 -6.13 -0.33 -11.93
N ARG A 40 -6.77 0.66 -11.29
CA ARG A 40 -8.23 0.87 -11.39
C ARG A 40 -8.66 1.16 -12.82
N ASN A 41 -7.91 1.96 -13.58
CA ASN A 41 -8.20 2.22 -14.99
C ASN A 41 -8.05 0.95 -15.86
N ILE A 42 -7.06 0.09 -15.57
CA ILE A 42 -6.92 -1.21 -16.23
C ILE A 42 -8.12 -2.10 -15.93
N ILE A 43 -8.54 -2.19 -14.66
CA ILE A 43 -9.73 -2.98 -14.27
C ILE A 43 -10.98 -2.44 -14.99
N ALA A 44 -11.20 -1.13 -14.99
CA ALA A 44 -12.34 -0.50 -15.66
C ALA A 44 -12.36 -0.81 -17.16
N THR A 45 -11.23 -0.65 -17.85
CA THR A 45 -11.19 -0.73 -19.33
C THR A 45 -10.99 -2.14 -19.87
N ARG A 46 -10.25 -2.99 -19.16
CA ARG A 46 -9.95 -4.37 -19.61
C ARG A 46 -10.79 -5.42 -18.90
N GLY A 47 -11.14 -5.19 -17.63
CA GLY A 47 -11.94 -6.14 -16.85
C GLY A 47 -13.44 -5.91 -16.97
N LEU A 48 -13.87 -4.64 -17.05
CA LEU A 48 -15.27 -4.25 -17.11
C LEU A 48 -15.70 -3.64 -18.46
N GLU A 49 -14.78 -3.57 -19.43
CA GLU A 49 -15.02 -3.03 -20.79
C GLU A 49 -15.62 -1.60 -20.82
N LEU A 50 -15.35 -0.81 -19.79
CA LEU A 50 -15.82 0.57 -19.73
C LEU A 50 -15.09 1.45 -20.77
N PRO A 51 -15.77 2.46 -21.34
CA PRO A 51 -15.15 3.41 -22.25
C PRO A 51 -13.91 4.07 -21.63
N ARG A 52 -12.87 4.25 -22.43
CA ARG A 52 -11.66 4.96 -22.00
C ARG A 52 -11.95 6.45 -21.87
N GLU A 53 -11.22 7.10 -20.97
CA GLU A 53 -11.22 8.56 -20.91
C GLU A 53 -10.85 9.16 -22.29
N PRO A 54 -11.51 10.24 -22.71
CA PRO A 54 -11.15 10.95 -23.94
C PRO A 54 -9.68 11.41 -23.87
N ARG A 55 -8.98 11.38 -25.01
CA ARG A 55 -7.61 11.89 -25.13
C ARG A 55 -7.58 13.42 -25.15
#